data_AF-A0A8C4EKD1-F1
#
_entry.id   AF-A0A8C4EKD1-F1
#
_cell.length_a   1.000
_cell.length_b   1.000
_cell.length_c   1.000
_cell.angle_alpha   90.00
_cell.angle_beta   90.00
_cell.angle_gamma   90.00
#
_symmetry.space_group_name_H-M   'P 1'
#
loop_
_entity.id
_entity.type
_entity.pdbx_description
1 polymer ?
#
loop_
_entity_poly.entity_id
_entity_poly.type
_entity_poly.pdbx_seq_one_letter_code
_entity_poly.pdbx_strand_id
1 'polypeptide(L)'
;KVKVRKLSSPEQLAKKSWFGNFINLEKEEQIFIVIKDKPLSSIKADIVQAFLSIPSLSHSVISQTSFRAEYKSTAGPTVFQKPVKFQVDITYTESTAATKENGIYSVTFTLLSGPSRRFKRVVETIQSQLLSTHDQPGDPRPLFSPYPPAPPKLVE
;
A
#
# COMPACT_ATOMS: atom_id res chain seq x y z
N LYS A 1 51.75 -3.86 25.30
CA LYS A 1 50.91 -2.76 24.75
C LYS A 1 50.15 -3.32 23.55
N VAL A 2 48.88 -3.72 23.72
CA VAL A 2 47.67 -3.04 23.18
C VAL A 2 47.79 -2.89 21.64
N LYS A 3 46.98 -3.51 20.77
CA LYS A 3 45.51 -3.58 20.77
C LYS A 3 45.08 -4.70 19.82
N VAL A 4 44.30 -5.65 20.32
CA VAL A 4 43.40 -6.49 19.52
C VAL A 4 42.42 -5.54 18.80
N ARG A 5 42.54 -5.40 17.48
CA ARG A 5 41.50 -4.75 16.68
C ARG A 5 40.51 -5.81 16.21
N LYS A 6 39.50 -5.98 17.04
CA LYS A 6 38.20 -6.56 16.70
C LYS A 6 37.54 -5.63 15.69
N LEU A 7 37.36 -6.07 14.45
CA LEU A 7 36.37 -5.56 13.50
C LEU A 7 35.84 -6.79 12.75
N SER A 8 34.92 -7.52 13.38
CA SER A 8 33.48 -7.47 13.09
C SER A 8 33.13 -7.94 11.68
N SER A 9 32.57 -9.15 11.65
CA SER A 9 31.95 -9.86 10.53
C SER A 9 31.19 -8.97 9.53
N PRO A 10 31.27 -9.23 8.21
CA PRO A 10 30.38 -8.62 7.21
C PRO A 10 28.95 -9.21 7.21
N GLU A 11 28.62 -10.15 8.10
CA GLU A 11 27.22 -10.47 8.41
C GLU A 11 26.67 -9.41 9.36
N GLN A 12 26.02 -8.37 8.83
CA GLN A 12 24.80 -7.75 9.42
C GLN A 12 24.30 -6.47 8.72
N LEU A 13 24.53 -6.31 7.41
CA LEU A 13 23.93 -5.20 6.66
C LEU A 13 23.17 -5.67 5.41
N ALA A 14 22.20 -6.55 5.62
CA ALA A 14 21.06 -6.71 4.72
C ALA A 14 19.82 -5.99 5.27
N LYS A 15 20.02 -4.89 6.02
CA LYS A 15 18.93 -3.99 6.41
C LYS A 15 18.77 -2.95 5.32
N LYS A 16 17.67 -3.08 4.58
CA LYS A 16 17.21 -2.28 3.42
C LYS A 16 17.74 -2.78 2.08
N SER A 17 17.08 -3.79 1.53
CA SER A 17 17.23 -4.21 0.13
C SER A 17 16.69 -3.08 -0.78
N TRP A 18 17.56 -2.13 -1.12
CA TRP A 18 17.35 -1.16 -2.20
C TRP A 18 17.93 -1.68 -3.53
N PHE A 19 18.77 -2.73 -3.48
CA PHE A 19 19.35 -3.39 -4.65
C PHE A 19 18.55 -4.61 -5.14
N GLY A 20 17.27 -4.72 -4.79
CA GLY A 20 16.39 -5.78 -5.28
C GLY A 20 15.89 -5.62 -6.72
N ASN A 21 16.14 -4.47 -7.37
CA ASN A 21 15.47 -4.09 -8.62
C ASN A 21 16.19 -4.46 -9.93
N PHE A 22 17.34 -5.16 -9.92
CA PHE A 22 18.12 -5.40 -11.16
C PHE A 22 18.13 -6.85 -11.69
N ILE A 23 17.84 -7.87 -10.88
CA ILE A 23 17.83 -9.29 -11.32
C ILE A 23 16.39 -9.83 -11.38
N ASN A 24 15.52 -9.17 -12.13
CA ASN A 24 14.17 -9.65 -12.39
C ASN A 24 13.68 -9.18 -13.76
N LEU A 25 14.47 -9.45 -14.79
CA LEU A 25 14.15 -9.06 -16.18
C LEU A 25 13.30 -10.12 -16.90
N GLU A 26 13.16 -11.33 -16.35
CA GLU A 26 12.34 -12.41 -16.95
C GLU A 26 10.99 -12.64 -16.26
N LYS A 27 10.75 -12.07 -15.07
CA LYS A 27 9.45 -12.09 -14.34
C LYS A 27 8.72 -10.74 -14.44
N GLU A 28 9.02 -9.96 -15.48
CA GLU A 28 8.83 -8.51 -15.61
C GLU A 28 7.36 -8.01 -15.59
N GLU A 29 6.39 -8.93 -15.59
CA GLU A 29 4.96 -8.61 -15.55
C GLU A 29 4.37 -8.64 -14.13
N GLN A 30 4.99 -9.32 -13.16
CA GLN A 30 4.37 -9.53 -11.85
C GLN A 30 5.17 -8.91 -10.70
N ILE A 31 4.49 -8.12 -9.86
CA ILE A 31 5.03 -7.54 -8.63
C ILE A 31 4.23 -8.08 -7.45
N PHE A 32 4.91 -8.58 -6.43
CA PHE A 32 4.30 -9.18 -5.24
C PHE A 32 4.61 -8.35 -4.00
N ILE A 33 3.61 -8.11 -3.17
CA ILE A 33 3.74 -7.41 -1.89
C ILE A 33 3.16 -8.29 -0.80
N VAL A 34 3.95 -8.59 0.22
CA VAL A 34 3.48 -9.32 1.39
C VAL A 34 2.97 -8.32 2.42
N ILE A 35 1.74 -8.53 2.88
CA ILE A 35 1.09 -7.72 3.90
C ILE A 35 0.84 -8.62 5.10
N LYS A 36 1.40 -8.22 6.25
CA LYS A 36 1.20 -8.90 7.52
C LYS A 36 0.35 -8.01 8.42
N ASP A 37 -0.42 -8.63 9.30
CA ASP A 37 -1.13 -7.93 10.38
C ASP A 37 -2.09 -6.83 9.90
N LYS A 38 -2.61 -6.93 8.66
CA LYS A 38 -3.70 -6.08 8.16
C LYS A 38 -4.88 -6.97 7.77
N PRO A 39 -6.11 -6.66 8.22
CA PRO A 39 -7.29 -7.41 7.81
C PRO A 39 -7.57 -7.19 6.32
N LEU A 40 -8.18 -8.17 5.66
CA LEU A 40 -8.53 -8.11 4.23
C LEU A 40 -9.33 -6.85 3.85
N SER A 41 -10.22 -6.39 4.74
CA SER A 41 -11.03 -5.18 4.54
C SER A 41 -10.16 -3.93 4.40
N SER A 42 -9.17 -3.75 5.28
CA SER A 42 -8.22 -2.62 5.20
C SER A 42 -7.39 -2.68 3.93
N ILE A 43 -6.87 -3.86 3.55
CA ILE A 43 -6.09 -4.03 2.31
C ILE A 43 -6.91 -3.59 1.09
N LYS A 44 -8.18 -4.01 1.03
CA LYS A 44 -9.09 -3.59 -0.06
C LYS A 44 -9.35 -2.09 -0.05
N ALA A 45 -9.60 -1.50 1.12
CA ALA A 45 -9.83 -0.07 1.27
C ALA A 45 -8.62 0.73 0.76
N ASP A 46 -7.41 0.33 1.16
CA ASP A 46 -6.16 0.99 0.73
C ASP A 46 -5.94 0.89 -0.78
N ILE A 47 -6.23 -0.27 -1.40
CA ILE A 47 -6.12 -0.44 -2.85
C ILE A 47 -7.12 0.47 -3.58
N VAL A 48 -8.38 0.49 -3.14
CA VAL A 48 -9.41 1.32 -3.76
C VAL A 48 -9.08 2.81 -3.58
N GLN A 49 -8.64 3.20 -2.39
CA GLN A 49 -8.21 4.56 -2.11
C GLN A 49 -7.02 4.97 -3.00
N ALA A 50 -6.06 4.07 -3.20
CA ALA A 50 -4.95 4.32 -4.11
C ALA A 50 -5.42 4.51 -5.54
N PHE A 51 -6.35 3.68 -6.04
CA PHE A 51 -6.92 3.86 -7.37
C PHE A 51 -7.59 5.21 -7.55
N LEU A 52 -8.35 5.67 -6.56
CA LEU A 52 -9.03 6.97 -6.62
C LEU A 52 -8.05 8.16 -6.52
N SER A 53 -6.91 7.96 -5.85
CA SER A 53 -5.88 9.00 -5.72
C SER A 53 -5.02 9.19 -6.97
N ILE A 54 -5.01 8.22 -7.89
CA ILE A 54 -4.21 8.26 -9.12
C ILE A 54 -5.08 8.85 -10.24
N PRO A 55 -4.77 10.06 -10.76
CA PRO A 55 -5.57 10.66 -11.82
C PRO A 55 -5.56 9.79 -13.09
N SER A 56 -6.70 9.73 -13.78
CA SER A 56 -6.85 8.97 -15.04
C SER A 56 -6.62 7.45 -14.92
N LEU A 57 -6.72 6.92 -13.70
CA LEU A 57 -6.82 5.49 -13.43
C LEU A 57 -8.30 5.11 -13.25
N SER A 58 -8.76 4.16 -14.05
CA SER A 58 -10.07 3.53 -13.90
C SER A 58 -9.91 2.10 -13.40
N HIS A 59 -10.82 1.62 -12.54
CA HIS A 59 -10.78 0.27 -12.02
C HIS A 59 -12.15 -0.42 -12.05
N SER A 60 -12.15 -1.74 -12.05
CA SER A 60 -13.33 -2.58 -11.86
C SER A 60 -13.03 -3.73 -10.90
N VAL A 61 -14.06 -4.19 -10.20
CA VAL A 61 -13.99 -5.36 -9.32
C VAL A 61 -14.29 -6.60 -10.16
N ILE A 62 -13.36 -7.56 -10.19
CA ILE A 62 -13.49 -8.80 -10.96
C ILE A 62 -13.97 -9.94 -10.07
N SER A 63 -13.48 -9.98 -8.82
CA SER A 63 -13.86 -10.97 -7.83
C SER A 63 -13.84 -10.36 -6.44
N GLN A 64 -14.21 -11.14 -5.42
CA GLN A 64 -14.14 -10.70 -4.04
C GLN A 64 -12.72 -10.27 -3.62
N THR A 65 -11.67 -10.74 -4.29
CA THR A 65 -10.26 -10.43 -3.96
C THR A 65 -9.44 -10.03 -5.18
N SER A 66 -10.07 -9.70 -6.30
CA SER A 66 -9.40 -9.35 -7.55
C SER A 66 -9.96 -8.08 -8.17
N PHE A 67 -9.05 -7.21 -8.61
CA PHE A 67 -9.35 -5.95 -9.26
C PHE A 67 -8.66 -5.87 -10.61
N ARG A 68 -9.28 -5.12 -11.51
CA ARG A 68 -8.71 -4.75 -12.79
C ARG A 68 -8.52 -3.25 -12.83
N ALA A 69 -7.36 -2.80 -13.27
CA ALA A 69 -7.07 -1.38 -13.40
C ALA A 69 -6.53 -1.05 -14.80
N GLU A 70 -6.92 0.12 -15.29
CA GLU A 70 -6.44 0.72 -16.53
C GLU A 70 -6.02 2.15 -16.25
N TYR A 71 -4.75 2.46 -16.51
CA TYR A 71 -4.17 3.79 -16.37
C TYR A 71 -3.89 4.40 -17.74
N LYS A 72 -4.48 5.58 -17.99
CA LYS A 72 -4.27 6.39 -19.19
C LYS A 72 -3.45 7.62 -18.82
N SER A 73 -2.27 7.76 -19.42
CA SER A 73 -1.42 8.94 -19.20
C SER A 73 -1.97 10.14 -19.97
N THR A 74 -1.99 11.30 -19.31
CA THR A 74 -2.46 12.58 -19.85
C THR A 74 -1.35 13.41 -20.53
N ALA A 75 -0.11 12.91 -20.53
CA ALA A 75 1.03 13.64 -21.09
C ALA A 75 1.17 13.42 -22.61
N GLY A 76 0.69 14.39 -23.40
CA GLY A 76 0.92 14.48 -24.86
C GLY A 76 -0.27 14.04 -25.73
N PRO A 77 -0.16 14.14 -27.07
CA PRO A 77 -1.23 13.75 -27.99
C PRO A 77 -1.66 12.30 -27.72
N THR A 78 -2.91 12.14 -27.28
CA THR A 78 -3.44 10.93 -26.63
C THR A 78 -3.58 9.71 -27.55
N VAL A 79 -3.47 9.91 -28.87
CA VAL A 79 -3.78 8.89 -29.89
C VAL A 79 -2.73 7.79 -30.05
N PHE A 80 -1.52 7.93 -29.49
CA PHE A 80 -0.45 6.92 -29.59
C PHE A 80 0.02 6.34 -28.26
N GLN A 81 -0.58 6.75 -27.12
CA GLN A 81 -0.16 6.23 -25.82
C GLN A 81 -0.94 4.98 -25.44
N LYS A 82 -0.31 3.81 -25.59
CA LYS A 82 -0.88 2.53 -25.15
C LYS A 82 -1.17 2.57 -23.64
N PRO A 83 -2.43 2.39 -23.19
CA PRO A 83 -2.76 2.40 -21.77
C PRO A 83 -2.05 1.28 -21.02
N VAL A 84 -1.83 1.47 -19.72
CA VAL A 84 -1.32 0.42 -18.84
C VAL A 84 -2.51 -0.33 -18.27
N LYS A 85 -2.64 -1.61 -18.57
CA LYS A 85 -3.68 -2.49 -18.00
C LYS A 85 -3.03 -3.53 -17.12
N PHE A 86 -3.53 -3.69 -15.91
CA PHE A 86 -3.01 -4.66 -14.96
C PHE A 86 -4.12 -5.22 -14.08
N GLN A 87 -3.83 -6.34 -13.46
CA GLN A 87 -4.68 -7.02 -12.49
C GLN A 87 -4.05 -6.93 -11.11
N VAL A 88 -4.87 -6.88 -10.07
CA VAL A 88 -4.46 -6.91 -8.68
C VAL A 88 -5.21 -8.03 -7.99
N ASP A 89 -4.50 -9.03 -7.48
CA ASP A 89 -5.07 -10.18 -6.79
C ASP A 89 -4.58 -10.22 -5.34
N ILE A 90 -5.50 -10.41 -4.40
CA ILE A 90 -5.20 -10.62 -2.99
C ILE A 90 -5.35 -12.11 -2.70
N THR A 91 -4.29 -12.73 -2.23
CA THR A 91 -4.28 -14.13 -1.80
C THR A 91 -3.96 -14.22 -0.32
N TYR A 92 -4.63 -15.13 0.37
CA TYR A 92 -4.32 -15.47 1.76
C TYR A 92 -3.27 -16.56 1.77
N THR A 93 -2.18 -16.34 2.50
CA THR A 93 -1.20 -17.39 2.81
C THR A 93 -1.43 -17.80 4.25
N GLU A 94 -1.85 -19.05 4.46
CA GLU A 94 -2.09 -19.58 5.79
C GLU A 94 -0.79 -19.58 6.59
N SER A 95 -0.73 -18.74 7.62
CA SER A 95 0.31 -18.82 8.63
C SER A 95 -0.16 -19.85 9.67
N THR A 96 0.64 -20.86 9.94
CA THR A 96 0.37 -22.04 10.79
C THR A 96 0.14 -21.73 12.28
N ALA A 97 -0.24 -20.50 12.65
CA ALA A 97 -0.51 -20.09 14.02
C ALA A 97 -1.91 -19.48 14.14
N ALA A 98 -2.71 -20.11 14.99
CA ALA A 98 -4.12 -19.85 15.21
C ALA A 98 -4.42 -18.42 15.70
N THR A 99 -4.84 -17.54 14.78
CA THR A 99 -5.84 -16.49 15.00
C THR A 99 -6.25 -15.92 13.63
N LYS A 100 -7.51 -16.12 13.23
CA LYS A 100 -8.07 -15.70 11.92
C LYS A 100 -7.96 -14.19 11.62
N GLU A 101 -7.61 -13.38 12.61
CA GLU A 101 -7.58 -11.92 12.53
C GLU A 101 -6.23 -11.36 12.02
N ASN A 102 -5.14 -12.15 12.07
CA ASN A 102 -3.78 -11.71 11.72
C ASN A 102 -3.16 -12.47 10.53
N GLY A 103 -3.97 -12.69 9.50
CA GLY A 103 -3.55 -13.35 8.27
C GLY A 103 -2.35 -12.71 7.57
N ILE A 104 -1.47 -13.54 7.01
CA ILE A 104 -0.49 -13.06 6.02
C ILE A 104 -1.21 -13.04 4.67
N TYR A 105 -1.37 -11.86 4.11
CA TYR A 105 -1.89 -11.68 2.75
C TYR A 105 -0.74 -11.39 1.80
N SER A 106 -0.93 -11.73 0.53
CA SER A 106 -0.08 -11.22 -0.53
C SER A 106 -0.93 -10.54 -1.61
N VAL A 107 -0.46 -9.38 -2.06
CA VAL A 107 -1.06 -8.62 -3.15
C VAL A 107 -0.17 -8.78 -4.36
N THR A 108 -0.73 -9.32 -5.44
CA THR A 108 -0.04 -9.59 -6.70
C THR A 108 -0.53 -8.62 -7.75
N PHE A 109 0.36 -7.83 -8.32
CA PHE A 109 0.09 -6.95 -9.45
C PHE A 109 0.60 -7.62 -10.71
N THR A 110 -0.27 -7.90 -11.68
CA THR A 110 0.09 -8.52 -12.95
C THR A 110 -0.15 -7.54 -14.09
N LEU A 111 0.90 -7.10 -14.77
CA LEU A 111 0.82 -6.36 -16.01
C LEU A 111 0.21 -7.24 -17.08
N LEU A 112 -0.84 -6.76 -17.75
CA LEU A 112 -1.41 -7.43 -18.92
C LEU A 112 -1.08 -6.72 -20.21
N SER A 113 -0.93 -5.39 -20.19
CA SER A 113 -0.50 -4.65 -21.37
C SER A 113 -0.01 -3.24 -21.02
N GLY A 114 0.86 -2.69 -21.86
CA GLY A 114 1.32 -1.30 -21.76
C GLY A 114 2.77 -1.19 -21.26
N PRO A 115 3.29 0.04 -21.11
CA PRO A 115 4.70 0.24 -20.75
C PRO A 115 5.00 -0.24 -19.31
N SER A 116 5.88 -1.23 -19.17
CA SER A 116 6.29 -1.81 -17.87
C SER A 116 6.83 -0.77 -16.88
N ARG A 117 7.57 0.23 -17.39
CA ARG A 117 8.07 1.36 -16.58
C ARG A 117 6.94 2.15 -15.93
N ARG A 118 5.84 2.42 -16.65
CA ARG A 118 4.69 3.14 -16.10
C ARG A 118 3.90 2.29 -15.13
N PHE A 119 3.75 1.00 -15.44
CA PHE A 119 3.16 0.03 -14.51
C PHE A 119 3.89 0.02 -13.16
N LYS A 120 5.22 -0.08 -13.16
CA LYS A 120 6.04 -0.05 -11.94
C LYS A 120 5.78 1.22 -11.12
N ARG A 121 5.70 2.40 -11.75
CA ARG A 121 5.38 3.67 -11.07
C ARG A 121 4.00 3.71 -10.43
N VAL A 122 3.00 3.15 -11.12
CA VAL A 122 1.64 3.04 -10.58
C VAL A 122 1.63 2.11 -9.37
N VAL A 123 2.30 0.94 -9.47
CA VAL A 123 2.39 -0.02 -8.35
C VAL A 123 3.16 0.57 -7.16
N GLU A 124 4.24 1.32 -7.37
CA GLU A 124 4.97 2.03 -6.31
C GLU A 124 4.05 2.98 -5.52
N THR A 125 3.15 3.68 -6.21
CA THR A 125 2.19 4.59 -5.57
C THR A 125 1.16 3.82 -4.73
N ILE A 126 0.63 2.71 -5.26
CA ILE A 126 -0.32 1.86 -4.54
C ILE A 126 0.36 1.17 -3.34
N GLN A 127 1.59 0.69 -3.52
CA GLN A 127 2.41 0.09 -2.48
C GLN A 127 2.63 1.07 -1.33
N SER A 128 2.90 2.35 -1.63
CA SER A 128 3.05 3.36 -0.59
C SER A 128 1.81 3.41 0.32
N GLN A 129 0.60 3.38 -0.25
CA GLN A 129 -0.63 3.40 0.55
C GLN A 129 -0.88 2.09 1.30
N LEU A 130 -0.59 0.95 0.67
CA LEU A 130 -0.72 -0.36 1.32
C LEU A 130 0.20 -0.52 2.54
N LEU A 131 1.39 0.07 2.48
CA LEU A 131 2.41 -0.01 3.54
C LEU A 131 2.41 1.20 4.48
N SER A 132 1.67 2.26 4.16
CA SER A 132 1.38 3.32 5.11
C SER A 132 0.65 2.69 6.29
N THR A 133 1.35 2.57 7.41
CA THR A 133 0.69 2.42 8.71
C THR A 133 -0.15 3.67 8.87
N HIS A 134 -1.46 3.48 9.04
CA HIS A 134 -2.36 4.55 9.48
C HIS A 134 -1.97 4.93 10.92
N ASP A 135 -0.80 5.56 11.07
CA ASP A 135 -0.54 6.45 12.19
C ASP A 135 -1.41 7.67 11.91
N GLN A 136 -2.72 7.50 12.07
CA GLN A 136 -3.50 8.65 12.44
C GLN A 136 -3.07 8.95 13.87
N PRO A 137 -2.44 10.11 14.14
CA PRO A 137 -2.52 10.65 15.47
C PRO A 137 -4.00 10.68 15.79
N GLY A 138 -4.39 9.94 16.82
CA GLY A 138 -5.79 9.78 17.20
C GLY A 138 -6.47 11.14 17.19
N ASP A 139 -7.68 11.18 16.62
CA ASP A 139 -8.60 12.30 16.78
C ASP A 139 -8.37 12.95 18.14
N PRO A 140 -7.88 14.20 18.23
CA PRO A 140 -8.20 14.98 19.40
C PRO A 140 -9.70 15.25 19.25
N ARG A 141 -10.53 14.33 19.75
CA ARG A 141 -11.92 14.66 20.06
C ARG A 141 -11.84 15.94 20.88
N PRO A 142 -12.37 17.08 20.43
CA PRO A 142 -12.57 18.16 21.37
C PRO A 142 -13.62 17.62 22.35
N LEU A 143 -13.19 17.38 23.59
CA LEU A 143 -14.06 17.19 24.74
C LEU A 143 -14.81 18.52 24.96
N PHE A 144 -15.78 18.81 24.10
CA PHE A 144 -16.80 19.81 24.38
C PHE A 144 -17.60 19.27 25.56
N SER A 145 -17.24 19.77 26.73
CA SER A 145 -17.91 19.55 28.01
C SER A 145 -19.41 19.85 27.88
N PRO A 146 -20.31 18.98 28.39
CA PRO A 146 -21.73 19.26 28.45
C PRO A 146 -22.04 20.05 29.72
N TYR A 147 -21.90 21.37 29.69
CA TYR A 147 -22.50 22.20 30.75
C TYR A 147 -22.94 23.57 30.23
N PRO A 148 -24.23 23.92 30.30
CA PRO A 148 -24.65 25.30 30.12
C PRO A 148 -24.39 26.10 31.42
N PRO A 149 -23.97 27.38 31.33
CA PRO A 149 -23.91 28.25 32.51
C PRO A 149 -25.33 28.53 33.04
N ALA A 150 -25.50 28.43 34.36
CA ALA A 150 -26.78 28.67 35.04
C ALA A 150 -27.24 30.14 34.86
N PRO A 151 -28.57 30.40 34.76
CA PRO A 151 -29.08 31.76 34.68
C PRO A 151 -28.91 32.53 36.00
N PRO A 152 -28.67 33.85 35.97
CA PRO A 152 -28.56 34.67 37.17
C PRO A 152 -29.90 34.71 37.91
N LYS A 153 -29.86 34.56 39.24
CA LYS A 153 -31.03 34.73 40.10
C LYS A 153 -31.46 36.20 40.09
N LEU A 154 -32.74 36.45 39.85
CA LEU A 154 -33.40 37.72 40.12
C LEU A 154 -33.24 38.05 41.61
N VAL A 155 -32.66 39.21 41.91
CA VAL A 155 -32.70 39.85 43.23
C VAL A 155 -33.89 40.79 43.21
N GLU A 156 -34.74 40.66 44.23
CA GLU A 156 -35.80 41.61 44.60
C GLU A 156 -35.19 42.87 45.24
#